data_AF-A0A0D0HGH1-F1
#
_entry.id   AF-A0A0D0HGH1-F1
#
_cell.length_a   1.000
_cell.length_b   1.000
_cell.length_c   1.000
_cell.angle_alpha   90.00
_cell.angle_beta   90.00
_cell.angle_gamma   90.00
#
_symmetry.space_group_name_H-M   'P 1'
#
loop_
_entity.id
_entity.type
_entity.pdbx_description
1 polymer ?
#
loop_
_entity_poly.entity_id
_entity_poly.type
_entity_poly.pdbx_seq_one_letter_code
_entity_poly.pdbx_strand_id
1 'polypeptide(L)'
;MAATERITMTMRELDRFKVIQDVADGKLKPWRAAERLGLTTRQIRRLVGRLREHGPHGLVSQRRAKPSNNRLDPVTADRALSIIRDRYADFGPTLACEKLYECHDIRLAKETVRRLMTDAGLWVPRRQRPPKVYQPRARRACLGELIQIDGSEHRWFEERAPQCTLLVYVDDATSRLMMLHFTATESTFSYFEATRAYLERYGKPAALYSDKASVFRGTSAGKTGSSVTHFGRAMYALNIGTFCANSSPAKGRVEPAQRSALRIRYF
;
A
#
# COMPACT_ATOMS: atom_id res chain seq x y z
N MET A 1 10.00 -44.47 -41.22
CA MET A 1 8.77 -44.13 -40.49
C MET A 1 8.64 -42.61 -40.48
N ALA A 2 7.59 -42.05 -41.05
CA ALA A 2 7.41 -40.59 -41.10
C ALA A 2 7.21 -40.07 -39.66
N ALA A 3 8.09 -39.17 -39.21
CA ALA A 3 7.96 -38.51 -37.92
C ALA A 3 6.60 -37.80 -37.88
N THR A 4 5.80 -38.08 -36.84
CA THR A 4 4.51 -37.42 -36.65
C THR A 4 4.74 -35.95 -36.34
N GLU A 5 4.65 -35.10 -37.37
CA GLU A 5 4.82 -33.66 -37.22
C GLU A 5 3.64 -33.09 -36.40
N ARG A 6 3.94 -32.42 -35.29
CA ARG A 6 2.93 -31.88 -34.36
C ARG A 6 2.79 -30.38 -34.54
N ILE A 7 1.56 -29.92 -34.79
CA ILE A 7 1.24 -28.50 -34.95
C ILE A 7 0.48 -28.01 -33.73
N THR A 8 1.00 -26.98 -33.05
CA THR A 8 0.32 -26.34 -31.92
C THR A 8 -0.43 -25.10 -32.39
N MET A 9 -1.76 -25.11 -32.25
CA MET A 9 -2.64 -24.01 -32.64
C MET A 9 -3.53 -23.59 -31.46
N THR A 10 -3.89 -22.31 -31.42
CA THR A 10 -5.00 -21.84 -30.57
C THR A 10 -6.35 -22.26 -31.17
N MET A 11 -7.42 -22.32 -30.37
CA MET A 11 -8.76 -22.61 -30.87
C MET A 11 -9.19 -21.66 -31.99
N ARG A 12 -8.85 -20.36 -31.88
CA ARG A 12 -9.11 -19.38 -32.94
C ARG A 12 -8.36 -19.68 -34.24
N GLU A 13 -7.13 -20.18 -34.16
CA GLU A 13 -6.35 -20.57 -35.33
C GLU A 13 -6.89 -21.87 -35.96
N LEU A 14 -7.40 -22.80 -35.15
CA LEU A 14 -8.06 -24.03 -35.61
C LEU A 14 -9.38 -23.72 -36.33
N ASP A 15 -10.21 -22.84 -35.76
CA ASP A 15 -11.48 -22.42 -36.38
C ASP A 15 -11.23 -21.68 -37.70
N ARG A 16 -10.20 -20.82 -37.71
CA ARG A 16 -9.72 -20.18 -38.93
C ARG A 16 -9.25 -21.20 -39.96
N PHE A 17 -8.51 -22.22 -39.56
CA PHE A 17 -8.05 -23.28 -40.46
C PHE A 17 -9.22 -23.93 -41.21
N LYS A 18 -10.29 -24.33 -40.50
CA LYS A 18 -11.47 -24.95 -41.12
C LYS A 18 -12.09 -24.04 -42.19
N VAL A 19 -12.31 -22.77 -41.86
CA VAL A 19 -12.93 -21.80 -42.78
C VAL A 19 -12.04 -21.52 -44.00
N ILE A 20 -10.72 -21.44 -43.81
CA ILE A 20 -9.79 -21.22 -44.93
C ILE A 20 -9.65 -22.49 -45.80
N GLN A 21 -9.70 -23.69 -45.20
CA GLN A 21 -9.72 -24.96 -45.92
C GLN A 21 -10.96 -25.05 -46.83
N ASP A 22 -12.15 -24.68 -46.33
CA ASP A 22 -13.38 -24.67 -47.14
C ASP A 22 -13.28 -23.72 -48.35
N VAL A 23 -12.56 -22.60 -48.21
CA VAL A 23 -12.29 -21.69 -49.33
C VAL A 23 -11.25 -22.29 -50.30
N ALA A 24 -10.21 -22.94 -49.77
CA ALA A 24 -9.18 -23.58 -50.58
C ALA A 24 -9.73 -24.74 -51.43
N ASP A 25 -10.67 -25.50 -50.87
CA ASP A 25 -11.42 -26.62 -51.47
C ASP A 25 -12.55 -26.16 -52.41
N GLY A 26 -12.83 -24.85 -52.49
CA GLY A 26 -13.91 -24.29 -53.33
C GLY A 26 -15.33 -24.45 -52.76
N LYS A 27 -15.48 -24.97 -51.54
CA LYS A 27 -16.76 -25.16 -50.84
C LYS A 27 -17.34 -23.84 -50.30
N LEU A 28 -16.49 -22.84 -50.06
CA LEU A 28 -16.89 -21.54 -49.52
C LEU A 28 -16.32 -20.39 -50.37
N LYS A 29 -17.16 -19.40 -50.71
CA LYS A 29 -16.69 -18.20 -51.43
C LYS A 29 -15.84 -17.31 -50.51
N PRO A 30 -14.74 -16.71 -51.00
CA PRO A 30 -13.83 -15.90 -50.18
C PRO A 30 -14.47 -14.72 -49.44
N TRP A 31 -15.52 -14.11 -49.99
CA TRP A 31 -16.23 -13.00 -49.34
C TRP A 31 -17.03 -13.45 -48.11
N ARG A 32 -17.60 -14.65 -48.14
CA ARG A 32 -18.38 -15.21 -47.02
C ARG A 32 -17.47 -15.68 -45.89
N ALA A 33 -16.27 -16.18 -46.23
CA ALA A 33 -15.23 -16.45 -45.25
C ALA A 33 -14.68 -15.18 -44.60
N ALA A 34 -14.57 -14.09 -45.37
CA ALA A 34 -14.12 -12.78 -44.89
C ALA A 34 -15.08 -12.24 -43.80
N GLU A 35 -16.38 -12.30 -44.05
CA GLU A 35 -17.43 -11.93 -43.10
C GLU A 35 -17.37 -12.78 -41.83
N ARG A 36 -17.31 -14.12 -41.96
CA ARG A 36 -17.27 -15.05 -40.82
C ARG A 36 -16.06 -14.87 -39.92
N LEU A 37 -14.91 -14.47 -40.48
CA LEU A 37 -13.67 -14.30 -39.74
C LEU A 37 -13.37 -12.85 -39.34
N GLY A 38 -14.21 -11.89 -39.77
CA GLY A 38 -13.95 -10.46 -39.57
C GLY A 38 -12.66 -9.98 -40.26
N LEU A 39 -12.34 -10.55 -41.42
CA LEU A 39 -11.13 -10.24 -42.21
C LEU A 39 -11.50 -9.66 -43.56
N THR A 40 -10.53 -9.08 -44.27
CA THR A 40 -10.76 -8.65 -45.65
C THR A 40 -10.61 -9.81 -46.63
N THR A 41 -11.30 -9.75 -47.77
CA THR A 41 -11.17 -10.74 -48.85
C THR A 41 -9.73 -10.92 -49.33
N ARG A 42 -8.94 -9.84 -49.35
CA ARG A 42 -7.50 -9.89 -49.65
C ARG A 42 -6.73 -10.71 -48.62
N GLN A 43 -7.04 -10.54 -47.34
CA GLN A 43 -6.43 -11.34 -46.27
C GLN A 43 -6.81 -12.82 -46.38
N ILE A 44 -8.08 -13.13 -46.70
CA ILE A 44 -8.54 -14.50 -46.94
C ILE A 44 -7.75 -15.14 -48.08
N ARG A 45 -7.66 -14.49 -49.26
CA ARG A 45 -6.90 -15.00 -50.40
C ARG A 45 -5.42 -15.25 -50.06
N ARG A 46 -4.81 -14.35 -49.29
CA ARG A 46 -3.44 -14.51 -48.79
C ARG A 46 -3.28 -15.70 -47.84
N LEU A 47 -4.28 -15.97 -47.00
CA LEU A 47 -4.27 -17.13 -46.09
C LEU A 47 -4.47 -18.44 -46.87
N VAL A 48 -5.33 -18.45 -47.90
CA VAL A 48 -5.49 -19.59 -48.81
C VAL A 48 -4.18 -19.90 -49.53
N GLY A 49 -3.47 -18.88 -50.04
CA GLY A 49 -2.14 -19.04 -50.63
C GLY A 49 -1.15 -19.69 -49.66
N ARG A 50 -1.06 -19.17 -48.43
CA ARG A 50 -0.20 -19.74 -47.39
C ARG A 50 -0.57 -21.16 -46.98
N LEU A 51 -1.86 -21.49 -46.95
CA LEU A 51 -2.33 -22.85 -46.68
C LEU A 51 -1.90 -23.81 -47.79
N ARG A 52 -1.93 -23.37 -49.06
CA ARG A 52 -1.48 -24.18 -50.20
C ARG A 52 0.04 -24.37 -50.24
N GLU A 53 0.80 -23.34 -49.89
CA GLU A 53 2.27 -23.37 -49.92
C GLU A 53 2.89 -24.08 -48.72
N HIS A 54 2.33 -23.90 -47.53
CA HIS A 54 2.95 -24.31 -46.26
C HIS A 54 2.05 -25.21 -45.41
N GLY A 55 0.92 -25.68 -45.94
CA GLY A 55 -0.04 -26.47 -45.20
C GLY A 55 -0.60 -25.74 -43.96
N PRO A 56 -1.07 -26.49 -42.94
CA PRO A 56 -1.65 -25.90 -41.73
C PRO A 56 -0.68 -24.98 -40.97
N HIS A 57 0.65 -25.21 -41.09
CA HIS A 57 1.68 -24.35 -40.49
C HIS A 57 1.61 -22.90 -41.00
N GLY A 58 1.21 -22.69 -42.26
CA GLY A 58 1.09 -21.35 -42.85
C GLY A 58 0.01 -20.46 -42.19
N LEU A 59 -0.92 -21.05 -41.46
CA LEU A 59 -2.00 -20.35 -40.75
C LEU A 59 -1.68 -20.07 -39.27
N VAL A 60 -0.63 -20.68 -38.72
CA VAL A 60 -0.12 -20.35 -37.39
C VAL A 60 0.52 -18.96 -37.41
N SER A 61 0.34 -18.19 -36.35
CA SER A 61 1.00 -16.89 -36.22
C SER A 61 2.53 -17.03 -36.32
N GLN A 62 3.14 -16.41 -37.34
CA GLN A 62 4.59 -16.35 -37.49
C GLN A 62 5.31 -15.50 -36.43
N ARG A 63 4.54 -14.80 -35.57
CA ARG A 63 5.07 -14.11 -34.38
C ARG A 63 5.14 -15.06 -33.17
N ARG A 64 4.55 -16.24 -33.24
CA ARG A 64 4.66 -17.26 -32.20
C ARG A 64 6.14 -17.65 -32.06
N ALA A 65 6.61 -17.74 -30.81
CA ALA A 65 8.00 -17.97 -30.45
C ALA A 65 9.02 -16.90 -30.92
N LYS A 66 8.57 -15.81 -31.57
CA LYS A 66 9.45 -14.66 -31.84
C LYS A 66 9.41 -13.69 -30.66
N PRO A 67 10.57 -13.19 -30.20
CA PRO A 67 10.60 -12.13 -29.21
C PRO A 67 9.89 -10.87 -29.76
N SER A 68 9.26 -10.11 -28.86
CA SER A 68 8.60 -8.86 -29.23
C SER A 68 9.61 -7.87 -29.82
N ASN A 69 9.22 -7.16 -30.88
CA ASN A 69 10.04 -6.09 -31.46
C ASN A 69 10.27 -4.94 -30.46
N ASN A 70 9.42 -4.81 -29.44
CA ASN A 70 9.54 -3.79 -28.38
C ASN A 70 10.22 -4.33 -27.11
N ARG A 71 10.94 -5.45 -27.23
CA ARG A 71 11.64 -6.05 -26.09
C ARG A 71 12.76 -5.11 -25.65
N LEU A 72 12.82 -4.83 -24.35
CA LEU A 72 13.96 -4.14 -23.77
C LEU A 72 15.21 -5.00 -23.98
N ASP A 73 16.30 -4.37 -24.39
CA ASP A 73 17.60 -5.01 -24.49
C ASP A 73 17.96 -5.71 -23.15
N PRO A 74 18.21 -7.03 -23.16
CA PRO A 74 18.50 -7.79 -21.94
C PRO A 74 19.70 -7.23 -21.18
N VAL A 75 20.73 -6.77 -21.89
CA VAL A 75 21.96 -6.23 -21.27
C VAL A 75 21.63 -4.97 -20.47
N THR A 76 20.80 -4.08 -21.03
CA THR A 76 20.33 -2.88 -20.35
C THR A 76 19.48 -3.22 -19.11
N ALA A 77 18.62 -4.24 -19.20
CA ALA A 77 17.79 -4.69 -18.09
C ALA A 77 18.63 -5.24 -16.92
N ASP A 78 19.61 -6.09 -17.23
CA ASP A 78 20.50 -6.71 -16.24
C ASP A 78 21.41 -5.67 -15.57
N ARG A 79 21.91 -4.70 -16.35
CA ARG A 79 22.69 -3.57 -15.83
C ARG A 79 21.86 -2.72 -14.88
N ALA A 80 20.63 -2.37 -15.24
CA ALA A 80 19.73 -1.60 -14.39
C ALA A 80 19.42 -2.33 -13.08
N LEU A 81 19.13 -3.63 -13.14
CA LEU A 81 18.87 -4.46 -11.95
C LEU A 81 20.08 -4.58 -11.03
N SER A 82 21.28 -4.74 -11.59
CA SER A 82 22.52 -4.80 -10.81
C SER A 82 22.76 -3.51 -10.04
N ILE A 83 22.61 -2.36 -10.70
CA ILE A 83 22.74 -1.04 -10.06
C ILE A 83 21.71 -0.85 -8.95
N ILE A 84 20.44 -1.22 -9.19
CA ILE A 84 19.39 -1.12 -8.17
C ILE A 84 19.74 -1.99 -6.96
N ARG A 85 20.19 -3.22 -7.18
CA ARG A 85 20.55 -4.15 -6.11
C ARG A 85 21.72 -3.62 -5.27
N ASP A 86 22.73 -3.06 -5.91
CA ASP A 86 23.97 -2.67 -5.23
C ASP A 86 23.89 -1.30 -4.55
N ARG A 87 23.11 -0.36 -5.11
CA ARG A 87 23.12 1.05 -4.66
C ARG A 87 21.77 1.58 -4.17
N TYR A 88 20.67 0.93 -4.52
CA TYR A 88 19.31 1.45 -4.29
C TYR A 88 18.34 0.35 -3.80
N ALA A 89 18.83 -0.59 -2.99
CA ALA A 89 18.07 -1.76 -2.57
C ALA A 89 16.81 -1.41 -1.75
N ASP A 90 16.82 -0.28 -1.05
CA ASP A 90 15.72 0.26 -0.24
C ASP A 90 14.75 1.16 -1.03
N PHE A 91 15.05 1.45 -2.29
CA PHE A 91 14.27 2.41 -3.08
C PHE A 91 13.01 1.77 -3.67
N GLY A 92 11.94 2.56 -3.73
CA GLY A 92 10.77 2.20 -4.52
C GLY A 92 11.02 2.37 -6.03
N PRO A 93 10.20 1.74 -6.91
CA PRO A 93 10.38 1.79 -8.36
C PRO A 93 10.43 3.20 -8.97
N THR A 94 9.75 4.17 -8.38
CA THR A 94 9.79 5.57 -8.84
C THR A 94 11.18 6.17 -8.61
N LEU A 95 11.68 6.11 -7.38
CA LEU A 95 12.95 6.72 -7.00
C LEU A 95 14.14 5.97 -7.63
N ALA A 96 14.04 4.64 -7.73
CA ALA A 96 15.01 3.84 -8.48
C ALA A 96 15.08 4.27 -9.96
N CYS A 97 13.93 4.54 -10.59
CA CYS A 97 13.86 5.03 -11.97
C CYS A 97 14.53 6.41 -12.11
N GLU A 98 14.28 7.33 -11.18
CA GLU A 98 14.91 8.66 -11.16
C GLU A 98 16.43 8.53 -11.03
N LYS A 99 16.94 7.71 -10.10
CA LYS A 99 18.39 7.52 -9.93
C LYS A 99 19.08 6.79 -11.05
N LEU A 100 18.40 5.82 -11.69
CA LEU A 100 18.91 5.20 -12.90
C LEU A 100 19.14 6.22 -14.01
N TYR A 101 18.23 7.21 -14.14
CA TYR A 101 18.40 8.27 -15.11
C TYR A 101 19.49 9.29 -14.69
N GLU A 102 19.37 9.86 -13.49
CA GLU A 102 20.25 10.95 -13.02
C GLU A 102 21.70 10.53 -12.86
N CYS A 103 21.96 9.32 -12.36
CA CYS A 103 23.31 8.91 -11.96
C CYS A 103 23.96 7.93 -12.95
N HIS A 104 23.18 7.27 -13.81
CA HIS A 104 23.66 6.18 -14.67
C HIS A 104 23.27 6.34 -16.14
N ASP A 105 22.53 7.40 -16.49
CA ASP A 105 22.00 7.71 -17.84
C ASP A 105 21.16 6.57 -18.46
N ILE A 106 20.53 5.75 -17.60
CA ILE A 106 19.66 4.66 -18.02
C ILE A 106 18.22 5.16 -18.08
N ARG A 107 17.74 5.43 -19.31
CA ARG A 107 16.36 5.86 -19.56
C ARG A 107 15.41 4.67 -19.69
N LEU A 108 14.73 4.34 -18.60
CA LEU A 108 13.66 3.36 -18.58
C LEU A 108 12.35 4.02 -18.15
N ALA A 109 11.23 3.54 -18.69
CA ALA A 109 9.93 3.92 -18.14
C ALA A 109 9.77 3.34 -16.72
N LYS A 110 9.18 4.12 -15.82
CA LYS A 110 8.88 3.70 -14.43
C LYS A 110 8.21 2.32 -14.35
N GLU A 111 7.28 2.05 -15.26
CA GLU A 111 6.55 0.78 -15.29
C GLU A 111 7.44 -0.42 -15.68
N THR A 112 8.45 -0.18 -16.51
CA THR A 112 9.48 -1.18 -16.84
C THR A 112 10.35 -1.48 -15.63
N VAL A 113 10.82 -0.44 -14.92
CA VAL A 113 11.60 -0.59 -13.67
C VAL A 113 10.79 -1.34 -12.61
N ARG A 114 9.51 -0.98 -12.43
CA ARG A 114 8.61 -1.68 -11.50
C ARG A 114 8.50 -3.17 -11.79
N ARG A 115 8.31 -3.55 -13.05
CA ARG A 115 8.22 -4.95 -13.46
C ARG A 115 9.55 -5.68 -13.24
N LEU A 116 10.67 -5.11 -13.68
CA LEU A 116 12.00 -5.68 -13.45
C LEU A 116 12.26 -5.92 -11.95
N MET A 117 11.98 -4.94 -11.09
CA MET A 117 12.15 -5.08 -9.65
C MET A 117 11.20 -6.12 -9.03
N THR A 118 9.98 -6.25 -9.57
CA THR A 118 9.02 -7.26 -9.10
C THR A 118 9.48 -8.66 -9.49
N ASP A 119 9.86 -8.85 -10.75
CA ASP A 119 10.33 -10.13 -11.28
C ASP A 119 11.63 -10.58 -10.61
N ALA A 120 12.51 -9.64 -10.27
CA ALA A 120 13.76 -9.88 -9.54
C ALA A 120 13.60 -10.01 -8.01
N GLY A 121 12.38 -9.87 -7.47
CA GLY A 121 12.10 -9.93 -6.04
C GLY A 121 12.60 -8.74 -5.21
N LEU A 122 13.12 -7.69 -5.85
CA LEU A 122 13.60 -6.47 -5.20
C LEU A 122 12.45 -5.56 -4.73
N TRP A 123 11.26 -5.74 -5.30
CA TRP A 123 10.07 -4.98 -4.90
C TRP A 123 8.83 -5.84 -4.86
N VAL A 124 8.17 -5.88 -3.70
CA VAL A 124 6.87 -6.55 -3.55
C VAL A 124 5.75 -5.50 -3.65
N PRO A 125 4.83 -5.61 -4.64
CA PRO A 125 3.65 -4.77 -4.74
C PRO A 125 2.83 -4.79 -3.45
N ARG A 126 2.27 -3.63 -3.08
CA ARG A 126 1.54 -3.47 -1.81
C ARG A 126 0.43 -4.50 -1.60
N ARG A 127 -0.29 -4.90 -2.66
CA ARG A 127 -1.35 -5.92 -2.61
C ARG A 127 -0.86 -7.32 -2.28
N GLN A 128 0.43 -7.61 -2.52
CA GLN A 128 1.05 -8.91 -2.27
C GLN A 128 1.83 -8.93 -0.94
N ARG A 129 1.96 -7.79 -0.26
CA ARG A 129 2.62 -7.74 1.04
C ARG A 129 1.70 -8.44 2.06
N PRO A 130 2.25 -9.33 2.91
CA PRO A 130 1.46 -9.95 3.96
C PRO A 130 0.88 -8.85 4.86
N PRO A 131 -0.38 -8.99 5.30
CA PRO A 131 -0.97 -8.05 6.23
C PRO A 131 -0.13 -8.05 7.50
N LYS A 132 0.25 -6.85 7.96
CA LYS A 132 0.96 -6.70 9.23
C LYS A 132 -0.02 -7.06 10.35
N VAL A 133 0.15 -8.23 10.95
CA VAL A 133 -0.67 -8.67 12.08
C VAL A 133 -0.20 -7.91 13.31
N TYR A 134 -1.05 -7.04 13.83
CA TYR A 134 -0.80 -6.32 15.08
C TYR A 134 -1.45 -7.10 16.21
N GLN A 135 -0.64 -7.54 17.19
CA GLN A 135 -1.19 -8.19 18.38
C GLN A 135 -1.80 -7.14 19.32
N PRO A 136 -3.09 -7.25 19.68
CA PRO A 136 -3.69 -6.38 20.69
C PRO A 136 -3.01 -6.62 22.05
N ARG A 137 -2.62 -5.54 22.74
CA ARG A 137 -2.16 -5.65 24.13
C ARG A 137 -3.31 -6.08 25.03
N ALA A 138 -3.04 -6.98 25.99
CA ALA A 138 -3.95 -7.26 27.08
C ALA A 138 -4.37 -5.97 27.81
N ARG A 139 -5.63 -5.95 28.27
CA ARG A 139 -6.16 -4.86 29.09
C ARG A 139 -5.59 -4.94 30.50
N ARG A 140 -5.54 -3.81 31.19
CA ARG A 140 -5.34 -3.76 32.64
C ARG A 140 -6.52 -4.39 33.39
N ALA A 141 -6.29 -4.79 34.64
CA ALA A 141 -7.23 -5.58 35.42
C ALA A 141 -8.34 -4.72 36.03
N CYS A 142 -8.06 -3.47 36.39
CA CYS A 142 -9.02 -2.59 37.05
C CYS A 142 -9.00 -1.15 36.54
N LEU A 143 -10.09 -0.43 36.82
CA LEU A 143 -10.26 0.97 36.50
C LEU A 143 -9.20 1.83 37.20
N GLY A 144 -8.57 2.74 36.47
CA GLY A 144 -7.53 3.64 36.99
C GLY A 144 -6.12 3.06 36.99
N GLU A 145 -5.94 1.77 36.68
CA GLU A 145 -4.61 1.16 36.59
C GLU A 145 -3.79 1.72 35.40
N LEU A 146 -4.46 2.03 34.29
CA LEU A 146 -3.85 2.73 33.17
C LEU A 146 -4.87 3.58 32.42
N ILE A 147 -4.59 4.87 32.32
CA ILE A 147 -5.39 5.81 31.53
C ILE A 147 -4.63 6.15 30.25
N GLN A 148 -5.22 5.82 29.11
CA GLN A 148 -4.70 6.22 27.81
C GLN A 148 -5.10 7.66 27.52
N ILE A 149 -4.13 8.49 27.18
CA ILE A 149 -4.33 9.91 26.88
C ILE A 149 -3.96 10.19 25.43
N ASP A 150 -4.73 11.08 24.80
CA ASP A 150 -4.49 11.49 23.41
C ASP A 150 -5.01 12.89 23.11
N GLY A 151 -4.39 13.54 22.13
CA GLY A 151 -4.86 14.78 21.53
C GLY A 151 -5.34 14.52 20.11
N SER A 152 -6.50 15.07 19.77
CA SER A 152 -7.03 15.02 18.40
C SER A 152 -7.38 16.43 17.93
N GLU A 153 -6.52 16.99 17.09
CA GLU A 153 -6.76 18.26 16.43
C GLU A 153 -7.74 18.08 15.26
N HIS A 154 -8.89 18.75 15.32
CA HIS A 154 -9.92 18.63 14.29
C HIS A 154 -10.87 19.83 14.28
N ARG A 155 -11.62 20.01 13.19
CA ARG A 155 -12.76 20.95 13.14
C ARG A 155 -13.96 20.35 13.86
N TRP A 156 -13.80 20.14 15.16
CA TRP A 156 -14.83 19.55 16.02
C TRP A 156 -16.14 20.31 16.00
N PHE A 157 -16.16 21.58 15.61
CA PHE A 157 -17.37 22.40 15.51
C PHE A 157 -17.74 22.76 14.06
N GLU A 158 -17.15 22.08 13.07
CA GLU A 158 -17.31 22.37 11.64
C GLU A 158 -17.02 23.84 11.32
N GLU A 159 -18.06 24.63 11.00
CA GLU A 159 -18.00 26.05 10.67
C GLU A 159 -18.39 26.95 11.86
N ARG A 160 -18.91 26.37 12.95
CA ARG A 160 -19.40 27.11 14.13
C ARG A 160 -18.28 27.64 15.03
N ALA A 161 -17.09 27.06 14.93
CA ALA A 161 -15.91 27.54 15.65
C ALA A 161 -14.62 27.11 14.92
N PRO A 162 -13.48 27.77 15.23
CA PRO A 162 -12.18 27.36 14.73
C PRO A 162 -11.83 25.91 15.06
N GLN A 163 -10.87 25.35 14.31
CA GLN A 163 -10.24 24.08 14.62
C GLN A 163 -9.62 24.14 16.03
N CYS A 164 -9.77 23.06 16.78
CA CYS A 164 -9.25 22.94 18.14
C CYS A 164 -8.83 21.49 18.42
N THR A 165 -8.14 21.28 19.53
CA THR A 165 -7.73 19.95 19.98
C THR A 165 -8.66 19.43 21.07
N LEU A 166 -9.13 18.19 20.91
CA LEU A 166 -9.81 17.46 21.97
C LEU A 166 -8.79 16.55 22.67
N LEU A 167 -8.55 16.79 23.95
CA LEU A 167 -7.81 15.88 24.81
C LEU A 167 -8.76 14.82 25.38
N VAL A 168 -8.39 13.55 25.23
CA VAL A 168 -9.23 12.40 25.62
C VAL A 168 -8.47 11.51 26.59
N TYR A 169 -9.12 11.12 27.68
CA TYR A 169 -8.63 10.17 28.68
C TYR A 169 -9.54 8.95 28.65
N VAL A 170 -8.98 7.77 28.37
CA VAL A 170 -9.71 6.51 28.27
C VAL A 170 -9.12 5.50 29.23
N ASP A 171 -9.96 4.92 30.08
CA ASP A 171 -9.52 3.84 30.96
C ASP A 171 -9.27 2.54 30.17
N ASP A 172 -8.10 1.92 30.36
CA ASP A 172 -7.71 0.75 29.58
C ASP A 172 -8.49 -0.53 29.92
N ALA A 173 -8.90 -0.70 31.19
CA ALA A 173 -9.63 -1.88 31.64
C ALA A 173 -11.07 -1.86 31.10
N THR A 174 -11.76 -0.73 31.29
CA THR A 174 -13.20 -0.58 31.03
C THR A 174 -13.51 0.05 29.68
N SER A 175 -12.54 0.69 29.02
CA SER A 175 -12.76 1.55 27.83
C SER A 175 -13.65 2.78 28.10
N ARG A 176 -13.86 3.14 29.37
CA ARG A 176 -14.66 4.31 29.75
C ARG A 176 -13.94 5.60 29.37
N LEU A 177 -14.68 6.54 28.78
CA LEU A 177 -14.24 7.94 28.65
C LEU A 177 -14.22 8.58 30.03
N MET A 178 -13.03 8.93 30.49
CA MET A 178 -12.82 9.50 31.81
C MET A 178 -12.79 11.03 31.77
N MET A 179 -12.12 11.60 30.77
CA MET A 179 -12.04 13.05 30.61
C MET A 179 -12.04 13.43 29.12
N LEU A 180 -12.75 14.50 28.81
CA LEU A 180 -12.78 15.17 27.51
C LEU A 180 -12.54 16.65 27.75
N HIS A 181 -11.55 17.23 27.09
CA HIS A 181 -11.18 18.62 27.30
C HIS A 181 -10.82 19.28 25.96
N PHE A 182 -11.62 20.26 25.54
CA PHE A 182 -11.33 21.07 24.35
C PHE A 182 -10.34 22.18 24.70
N THR A 183 -9.29 22.30 23.90
CA THR A 183 -8.28 23.36 24.00
C THR A 183 -7.99 23.92 22.61
N ALA A 184 -7.65 25.20 22.51
CA ALA A 184 -7.34 25.82 21.22
C ALA A 184 -6.17 25.12 20.51
N THR A 185 -5.10 24.81 21.26
CA THR A 185 -3.91 24.11 20.77
C THR A 185 -3.40 23.10 21.79
N GLU A 186 -2.84 22.00 21.31
CA GLU A 186 -2.24 20.99 22.18
C GLU A 186 -0.95 21.52 22.84
N SER A 187 -0.96 21.67 24.15
CA SER A 187 0.19 22.18 24.92
C SER A 187 0.34 21.47 26.26
N THR A 188 1.52 21.61 26.88
CA THR A 188 1.78 21.10 28.24
C THR A 188 0.76 21.61 29.26
N PHE A 189 0.37 22.90 29.17
CA PHE A 189 -0.62 23.48 30.07
C PHE A 189 -2.01 22.89 29.86
N SER A 190 -2.41 22.67 28.61
CA SER A 190 -3.69 22.02 28.29
C SER A 190 -3.78 20.61 28.93
N TYR A 191 -2.67 19.87 28.93
CA TYR A 191 -2.61 18.58 29.64
C TYR A 191 -2.66 18.73 31.16
N PHE A 192 -2.05 19.76 31.75
CA PHE A 192 -2.18 20.01 33.19
C PHE A 192 -3.61 20.32 33.60
N GLU A 193 -4.31 21.17 32.85
CA GLU A 193 -5.72 21.51 33.09
C GLU A 193 -6.60 20.26 32.99
N ALA A 194 -6.47 19.50 31.90
CA ALA A 194 -7.22 18.26 31.71
C ALA A 194 -6.90 17.21 32.80
N THR A 195 -5.63 17.06 33.19
CA THR A 195 -5.23 16.11 34.23
C THR A 195 -5.74 16.54 35.60
N ARG A 196 -5.67 17.83 35.94
CA ARG A 196 -6.24 18.34 37.20
C ARG A 196 -7.72 18.01 37.29
N ALA A 197 -8.49 18.32 36.24
CA ALA A 197 -9.92 18.01 36.20
C ALA A 197 -10.21 16.50 36.30
N TYR A 198 -9.38 15.66 35.67
CA TYR A 198 -9.44 14.21 35.85
C TYR A 198 -9.22 13.81 37.32
N LEU A 199 -8.15 14.32 37.94
CA LEU A 199 -7.75 13.96 39.30
C LEU A 199 -8.79 14.38 40.34
N GLU A 200 -9.37 15.58 40.19
CA GLU A 200 -10.43 16.08 41.06
C GLU A 200 -11.69 15.20 40.98
N ARG A 201 -11.96 14.58 39.83
CA ARG A 201 -13.18 13.80 39.60
C ARG A 201 -13.04 12.32 39.91
N TYR A 202 -11.88 11.73 39.65
CA TYR A 202 -11.66 10.28 39.72
C TYR A 202 -10.53 9.87 40.65
N GLY A 203 -9.83 10.83 41.24
CA GLY A 203 -8.63 10.57 42.02
C GLY A 203 -7.43 10.19 41.15
N LYS A 204 -6.37 9.75 41.82
CA LYS A 204 -5.07 9.48 41.20
C LYS A 204 -5.07 8.14 40.43
N PRO A 205 -4.73 8.11 39.12
CA PRO A 205 -4.51 6.87 38.41
C PRO A 205 -3.12 6.30 38.73
N ALA A 206 -2.93 4.99 38.56
CA ALA A 206 -1.61 4.39 38.73
C ALA A 206 -0.65 4.82 37.61
N ALA A 207 -1.15 4.96 36.38
CA ALA A 207 -0.34 5.42 35.26
C ALA A 207 -1.12 6.07 34.11
N LEU A 208 -0.41 6.93 33.38
CA LEU A 208 -0.83 7.51 32.10
C LEU A 208 -0.07 6.90 30.93
N TYR A 209 -0.76 6.66 29.83
CA TYR A 209 -0.22 6.08 28.61
C TYR A 209 -0.44 7.03 27.42
N SER A 210 0.63 7.53 26.82
CA SER A 210 0.55 8.41 25.65
C SER A 210 1.31 7.84 24.44
N ASP A 211 0.91 8.27 23.24
CA ASP A 211 1.75 8.06 22.05
C ASP A 211 2.86 9.14 22.04
N LYS A 212 3.86 9.01 21.17
CA LYS A 212 5.03 9.90 21.06
C LYS A 212 4.71 11.33 20.60
N ALA A 213 3.69 11.98 21.18
CA ALA A 213 3.55 13.41 21.13
C ALA A 213 4.71 14.06 21.91
N SER A 214 5.27 15.11 21.33
CA SER A 214 6.36 15.95 21.85
C SER A 214 6.16 16.44 23.29
N VAL A 215 4.92 16.41 23.81
CA VAL A 215 4.58 16.79 25.19
C VAL A 215 5.14 15.80 26.23
N PHE A 216 5.48 14.58 25.83
CA PHE A 216 6.04 13.54 26.72
C PHE A 216 7.53 13.23 26.47
N ARG A 217 8.13 13.82 25.42
CA ARG A 217 9.55 13.66 25.11
C ARG A 217 10.15 14.98 24.62
N GLY A 218 11.12 15.51 25.35
CA GLY A 218 11.84 16.72 24.91
C GLY A 218 12.56 16.49 23.58
N THR A 219 12.43 17.43 22.65
CA THR A 219 12.98 17.44 21.28
C THR A 219 14.52 17.36 21.21
N SER A 220 15.21 17.44 22.34
CA SER A 220 16.68 17.53 22.45
C SER A 220 17.33 16.31 23.12
N ALA A 221 16.77 15.11 22.94
CA ALA A 221 17.26 13.86 23.56
C ALA A 221 18.61 13.34 22.99
N GLY A 222 19.43 14.19 22.39
CA GLY A 222 20.69 13.81 21.73
C GLY A 222 21.96 14.20 22.48
N LYS A 223 21.92 15.01 23.55
CA LYS A 223 23.15 15.55 24.17
C LYS A 223 23.33 15.35 25.68
N THR A 224 22.28 14.98 26.42
CA THR A 224 22.39 14.73 27.88
C THR A 224 21.27 13.80 28.32
N GLY A 225 21.60 12.75 29.07
CA GLY A 225 20.66 11.72 29.51
C GLY A 225 19.40 12.27 30.19
N SER A 226 18.25 11.71 29.79
CA SER A 226 16.88 11.97 30.29
C SER A 226 16.28 13.36 29.99
N SER A 227 15.52 13.48 28.89
CA SER A 227 14.70 14.67 28.59
C SER A 227 13.26 14.50 29.10
N VAL A 228 13.09 14.38 30.42
CA VAL A 228 11.76 14.32 31.05
C VAL A 228 11.06 15.68 30.91
N THR A 229 9.87 15.70 30.31
CA THR A 229 9.09 16.94 30.12
C THR A 229 8.53 17.47 31.45
N HIS A 230 8.16 18.76 31.52
CA HIS A 230 7.56 19.33 32.73
C HIS A 230 6.31 18.57 33.18
N PHE A 231 5.50 18.10 32.23
CA PHE A 231 4.36 17.23 32.51
C PHE A 231 4.81 15.90 33.14
N GLY A 232 5.81 15.24 32.56
CA GLY A 232 6.37 14.00 33.11
C GLY A 232 6.90 14.16 34.53
N ARG A 233 7.59 15.28 34.83
CA ARG A 233 8.09 15.59 36.18
C ARG A 233 6.96 15.77 37.19
N ALA A 234 5.89 16.46 36.81
CA ALA A 234 4.73 16.65 37.68
C ALA A 234 4.00 15.32 37.96
N MET A 235 3.82 14.48 36.93
CA MET A 235 3.22 13.15 37.12
C MET A 235 4.08 12.28 38.04
N TYR A 236 5.41 12.34 37.90
CA TYR A 236 6.33 11.67 38.82
C TYR A 236 6.18 12.16 40.26
N ALA A 237 6.10 13.49 40.49
CA ALA A 237 5.89 14.06 41.82
C ALA A 237 4.56 13.63 42.46
N LEU A 238 3.53 13.38 41.64
CA LEU A 238 2.25 12.83 42.09
C LEU A 238 2.29 11.30 42.29
N ASN A 239 3.40 10.64 42.01
CA ASN A 239 3.55 9.19 41.97
C ASN A 239 2.52 8.55 41.01
N ILE A 240 2.50 9.06 39.78
CA ILE A 240 1.75 8.55 38.62
C ILE A 240 2.78 8.10 37.58
N GLY A 241 2.74 6.82 37.20
CA GLY A 241 3.62 6.29 36.15
C GLY A 241 3.32 6.92 34.79
N THR A 242 4.35 7.20 33.98
CA THR A 242 4.16 7.68 32.60
C THR A 242 4.81 6.73 31.61
N PHE A 243 4.02 6.23 30.66
CA PHE A 243 4.47 5.30 29.64
C PHE A 243 4.29 5.93 28.25
N CYS A 244 5.34 5.89 27.44
CA CYS A 244 5.30 6.31 26.04
C CYS A 244 5.29 5.07 25.14
N ALA A 245 4.37 5.01 24.18
CA ALA A 245 4.37 3.97 23.17
C ALA A 245 5.66 4.06 22.33
N ASN A 246 6.40 2.96 22.14
CA ASN A 246 7.49 2.97 21.16
C ASN A 246 7.01 2.94 19.71
N SER A 247 5.71 2.72 19.49
CA SER A 247 5.04 2.69 18.18
C SER A 247 3.52 2.86 18.32
N SER A 248 2.91 3.59 17.39
CA SER A 248 1.45 3.82 17.22
C SER A 248 0.50 2.61 17.34
N PRO A 249 0.89 1.35 17.01
CA PRO A 249 0.01 0.17 17.15
C PRO A 249 -0.43 -0.18 18.56
N ALA A 250 0.18 0.40 19.60
CA ALA A 250 -0.19 0.11 20.98
C ALA A 250 -1.41 0.91 21.48
N LYS A 251 -2.02 1.74 20.61
CA LYS A 251 -3.12 2.67 20.93
C LYS A 251 -4.44 2.35 20.19
N GLY A 252 -4.70 1.09 19.88
CA GLY A 252 -5.92 0.67 19.17
C GLY A 252 -7.27 0.96 19.86
N ARG A 253 -7.29 1.67 21.00
CA ARG A 253 -8.50 1.95 21.80
C ARG A 253 -8.92 3.43 21.81
N VAL A 254 -8.03 4.36 21.47
CA VAL A 254 -8.40 5.78 21.36
C VAL A 254 -9.01 6.10 19.99
N GLU A 255 -8.53 5.46 18.91
CA GLU A 255 -9.11 5.60 17.58
C GLU A 255 -10.62 5.28 17.54
N PRO A 256 -11.14 4.21 18.17
CA PRO A 256 -12.57 3.98 18.30
C PRO A 256 -13.31 5.06 19.07
N ALA A 257 -12.71 5.66 20.12
CA ALA A 257 -13.33 6.72 20.91
C ALA A 257 -13.40 8.05 20.14
N GLN A 258 -12.35 8.40 19.40
CA GLN A 258 -12.32 9.54 18.47
C GLN A 258 -13.31 9.34 17.33
N ARG A 259 -13.36 8.13 16.73
CA ARG A 259 -14.37 7.77 15.72
C ARG A 259 -15.78 7.73 16.29
N SER A 260 -15.97 7.34 17.55
CA SER A 260 -17.28 7.32 18.23
C SER A 260 -17.74 8.73 18.58
N ALA A 261 -16.84 9.62 19.01
CA ALA A 261 -17.13 11.05 19.15
C ALA A 261 -17.49 11.70 17.80
N LEU A 262 -16.85 11.26 16.71
CA LEU A 262 -17.24 11.60 15.33
C LEU A 262 -18.55 10.91 14.88
N ARG A 263 -18.92 9.75 15.44
CA ARG A 263 -20.15 8.99 15.12
C ARG A 263 -21.39 9.41 15.91
N ILE A 264 -21.23 10.04 17.08
CA ILE A 264 -22.33 10.64 17.86
C ILE A 264 -23.00 11.80 17.10
N ARG A 265 -22.43 12.25 15.96
CA ARG A 265 -23.04 13.23 15.04
C ARG A 265 -23.96 12.66 13.95
N TYR A 266 -24.25 11.36 13.96
CA TYR A 266 -25.22 10.76 13.03
C TYR A 266 -26.52 10.30 13.69
N PHE A 267 -26.85 10.84 14.87
CA PHE A 267 -28.20 10.92 15.42
C PHE A 267 -28.39 12.28 16.11
#